data_AF-A0A5C8JDQ1-F1
#
_entry.id   AF-A0A5C8JDQ1-F1
#
_cell.length_a   1.000
_cell.length_b   1.000
_cell.length_c   1.000
_cell.angle_alpha   90.00
_cell.angle_beta   90.00
_cell.angle_gamma   90.00
#
_symmetry.space_group_name_H-M   'P 1'
#
loop_
_entity.id
_entity.type
_entity.pdbx_description
1 polymer ?
#
loop_
_entity_poly.entity_id
_entity_poly.type
_entity_poly.pdbx_seq_one_letter_code
_entity_poly.pdbx_strand_id
1 'polypeptide(L)'
;MRLRLIAAAMAVAALSALAPAAAHAAVYAPVATAQSSAAACKYKRDGNVWRCVTPGAYCPKAARNKIGYAKATKKRYKCSQYTKTTWRWKRA
;
A
#
# COMPACT_ATOMS: atom_id res chain seq x y z
N MET A 1 -54.58 13.00 48.91
CA MET A 1 -54.41 14.09 49.89
C MET A 1 -52.94 14.48 49.89
N ARG A 2 -52.61 15.72 49.51
CA ARG A 2 -52.19 16.77 50.47
C ARG A 2 -50.92 16.31 51.24
N LEU A 3 -49.74 16.86 51.03
CA LEU A 3 -49.41 18.22 51.44
C LEU A 3 -48.06 18.66 50.84
N ARG A 4 -47.99 19.96 50.56
CA ARG A 4 -46.79 20.74 50.23
C ARG A 4 -45.89 20.85 51.47
N LEU A 5 -44.60 21.15 51.29
CA LEU A 5 -43.94 22.42 51.71
C LEU A 5 -42.40 22.29 51.74
N ILE A 6 -41.76 23.17 50.95
CA ILE A 6 -40.64 24.08 51.28
C ILE A 6 -39.30 23.47 51.75
N ALA A 7 -38.23 23.72 50.99
CA ALA A 7 -37.22 24.73 51.34
C ALA A 7 -36.15 24.84 50.25
N ALA A 8 -35.87 26.08 49.87
CA ALA A 8 -34.85 26.49 48.93
C ALA A 8 -33.45 26.40 49.54
N ALA A 9 -32.47 25.99 48.74
CA ALA A 9 -31.08 26.35 48.95
C ALA A 9 -30.47 26.69 47.58
N MET A 10 -30.25 27.98 47.36
CA MET A 10 -29.42 28.49 46.29
C MET A 10 -27.97 28.11 46.56
N ALA A 11 -27.19 27.74 45.54
CA ALA A 11 -26.28 28.70 44.91
C ALA A 11 -25.14 28.02 44.11
N VAL A 12 -24.75 28.78 43.10
CA VAL A 12 -23.45 28.84 42.42
C VAL A 12 -23.22 27.87 41.25
N ALA A 13 -23.17 28.53 40.09
CA ALA A 13 -22.86 28.05 38.76
C ALA A 13 -21.37 27.70 38.56
N ALA A 14 -21.12 27.19 37.35
CA ALA A 14 -19.84 27.00 36.69
C ALA A 14 -19.21 25.61 36.96
N LEU A 15 -18.72 24.85 35.99
CA LEU A 15 -18.07 25.22 34.74
C LEU A 15 -18.28 24.17 33.62
N SER A 16 -18.38 24.70 32.41
CA SER A 16 -17.86 24.16 31.14
C SER A 16 -18.33 22.78 30.66
N ALA A 17 -19.37 22.83 29.83
CA ALA A 17 -19.47 21.96 28.66
C ALA A 17 -18.35 22.32 27.66
N LEU A 18 -17.59 21.33 27.22
CA LEU A 18 -16.96 21.26 25.89
C LEU A 18 -16.45 19.82 25.69
N ALA A 19 -17.27 19.03 25.01
CA ALA A 19 -16.91 17.69 24.55
C ALA A 19 -15.94 17.81 23.36
N PRO A 20 -14.81 17.08 23.33
CA PRO A 20 -14.09 16.86 22.09
C PRO A 20 -14.76 15.72 21.32
N ALA A 21 -15.35 16.04 20.17
CA ALA A 21 -15.73 15.04 19.18
C ALA A 21 -14.46 14.30 18.72
N ALA A 22 -14.35 13.01 19.04
CA ALA A 22 -13.29 12.15 18.54
C ALA A 22 -13.55 11.81 17.06
N ALA A 23 -13.02 12.64 16.16
CA ALA A 23 -12.91 12.34 14.74
C ALA A 23 -11.88 11.23 14.55
N HIS A 24 -12.33 9.98 14.46
CA HIS A 24 -11.50 8.86 14.04
C HIS A 24 -11.30 8.92 12.52
N ALA A 25 -10.29 9.67 12.09
CA ALA A 25 -9.79 9.55 10.72
C ALA A 25 -9.11 8.18 10.57
N ALA A 26 -9.74 7.27 9.83
CA ALA A 26 -9.15 6.01 9.43
C ALA A 26 -7.92 6.30 8.55
N VAL A 27 -6.74 6.27 9.15
CA VAL A 27 -5.47 6.37 8.42
C VAL A 27 -5.31 5.07 7.63
N TYR A 28 -5.59 5.13 6.33
CA TYR A 28 -5.13 4.12 5.39
C TYR A 28 -3.60 4.11 5.43
N ALA A 29 -3.03 3.22 6.24
CA ALA A 29 -1.61 2.96 6.22
C ALA A 29 -1.25 2.38 4.83
N PRO A 30 -0.43 3.06 4.02
CA PRO A 30 0.07 2.44 2.82
C PRO A 30 0.95 1.27 3.25
N VAL A 31 0.50 0.04 2.95
CA VAL A 31 1.35 -1.15 3.01
C VAL A 31 2.51 -0.91 2.04
N ALA A 32 3.62 -0.40 2.59
CA ALA A 32 4.88 -0.28 1.90
C ALA A 32 5.33 -1.70 1.56
N THR A 33 4.98 -2.16 0.36
CA THR A 33 5.58 -3.35 -0.21
C THR A 33 7.05 -3.01 -0.36
N ALA A 34 7.87 -3.55 0.54
CA ALA A 34 9.31 -3.37 0.55
C ALA A 34 9.86 -3.77 -0.82
N GLN A 35 10.05 -2.78 -1.68
CA GLN A 35 10.56 -2.95 -3.02
C GLN A 35 12.07 -3.07 -2.84
N SER A 36 12.51 -4.26 -2.41
CA SER A 36 13.91 -4.63 -2.31
C SER A 36 14.56 -4.35 -3.65
N SER A 37 15.27 -3.23 -3.73
CA SER A 37 16.02 -2.81 -4.90
C SER A 37 17.30 -3.65 -4.93
N ALA A 38 17.14 -4.93 -5.27
CA ALA A 38 18.26 -5.82 -5.50
C ALA A 38 19.13 -5.22 -6.62
N ALA A 39 20.45 -5.15 -6.37
CA ALA A 39 21.44 -4.64 -7.31
C ALA A 39 21.13 -5.11 -8.74
N ALA A 40 20.99 -4.15 -9.66
CA ALA A 40 20.50 -4.39 -11.01
C ALA A 40 21.46 -5.30 -11.78
N CYS A 41 21.18 -6.61 -11.77
CA CYS A 41 21.84 -7.53 -12.69
C CYS A 41 21.44 -7.13 -14.12
N LYS A 42 22.40 -7.08 -15.04
CA LYS A 42 22.09 -6.86 -16.46
C LYS A 42 21.24 -8.03 -16.97
N TYR A 43 20.13 -7.70 -17.62
CA TYR A 43 19.27 -8.68 -18.28
C TYR A 43 20.11 -9.54 -19.24
N LYS A 44 20.04 -10.85 -19.12
CA LYS A 44 20.73 -11.79 -20.02
C LYS A 44 19.71 -12.70 -20.67
N ARG A 45 19.73 -12.80 -21.99
CA ARG A 45 18.96 -13.81 -22.72
C ARG A 45 19.71 -15.13 -22.65
N ASP A 46 19.02 -16.17 -22.20
CA ASP A 46 19.54 -17.53 -22.07
C ASP A 46 18.57 -18.45 -22.82
N GLY A 47 18.85 -18.68 -24.10
CA GLY A 47 17.92 -19.32 -25.03
C GLY A 47 16.58 -18.60 -25.11
N ASN A 48 15.52 -19.27 -24.63
CA ASN A 48 14.15 -18.78 -24.65
C ASN A 48 13.72 -18.05 -23.37
N VAL A 49 14.59 -17.98 -22.35
CA VAL A 49 14.28 -17.32 -21.07
C VAL A 49 15.17 -16.12 -20.83
N TRP A 50 14.64 -15.14 -20.11
CA TRP A 50 15.40 -13.99 -19.64
C TRP A 50 15.89 -14.24 -18.22
N ARG A 51 17.20 -14.24 -18.01
CA ARG A 51 17.79 -14.29 -16.67
C ARG A 51 18.03 -12.89 -16.14
N CYS A 52 18.14 -12.80 -14.82
CA CYS A 52 18.41 -11.54 -14.14
C CYS A 52 17.31 -10.49 -14.31
N VAL A 53 16.03 -10.90 -14.29
CA VAL A 53 14.96 -9.90 -14.38
C VAL A 53 14.73 -9.19 -13.05
N THR A 54 14.57 -7.88 -13.10
CA THR A 54 14.19 -7.09 -11.92
C THR A 54 12.66 -7.05 -11.81
N PRO A 55 12.06 -7.53 -10.70
CA PRO A 55 10.63 -7.45 -10.48
C PRO A 55 10.11 -6.02 -10.63
N GLY A 56 9.02 -5.83 -11.39
CA GLY A 56 8.41 -4.51 -11.58
C GLY A 56 9.15 -3.55 -12.52
N ALA A 57 10.39 -3.87 -12.92
CA ALA A 57 11.16 -3.04 -13.83
C ALA A 57 10.65 -3.14 -15.28
N TYR A 58 11.00 -2.13 -16.08
CA TYR A 58 10.75 -2.14 -17.51
C TYR A 58 11.51 -3.28 -18.19
N CYS A 59 10.83 -3.95 -19.11
CA CYS A 59 11.42 -5.03 -19.90
C CYS A 59 11.76 -4.57 -21.33
N PRO A 60 12.85 -5.09 -21.91
CA PRO A 60 13.26 -4.72 -23.26
C PRO A 60 12.24 -5.21 -24.30
N LYS A 61 12.21 -4.57 -25.48
CA LYS A 61 11.27 -4.92 -26.57
C LYS A 61 11.36 -6.40 -26.97
N ALA A 62 12.56 -6.96 -27.02
CA ALA A 62 12.81 -8.38 -27.32
C ALA A 62 12.27 -9.35 -26.24
N ALA A 63 11.96 -8.85 -25.04
CA ALA A 63 11.40 -9.64 -23.96
C ALA A 63 9.87 -9.58 -23.88
N ARG A 64 9.19 -8.78 -24.71
CA ARG A 64 7.72 -8.65 -24.67
C ARG A 64 7.05 -10.01 -24.82
N ASN A 65 6.11 -10.31 -23.93
CA ASN A 65 5.42 -11.60 -23.80
C ASN A 65 6.31 -12.82 -23.47
N LYS A 66 7.59 -12.62 -23.17
CA LYS A 66 8.52 -13.68 -22.76
C LYS A 66 8.56 -13.85 -21.24
N ILE A 67 9.09 -14.99 -20.82
CA ILE A 67 9.32 -15.34 -19.42
C ILE A 67 10.74 -14.97 -19.02
N GLY A 68 10.88 -14.50 -17.79
CA GLY A 68 12.17 -14.30 -17.16
C GLY A 68 12.19 -14.62 -15.67
N TYR A 69 13.39 -14.77 -15.14
CA TYR A 69 13.65 -15.22 -13.78
C TYR A 69 14.52 -14.21 -13.04
N ALA A 70 14.05 -13.81 -11.86
CA ALA A 70 14.80 -12.88 -11.03
C ALA A 70 16.01 -13.60 -10.43
N LYS A 71 17.21 -12.99 -10.49
CA LYS A 71 18.43 -13.63 -9.99
C LYS A 71 18.34 -13.96 -8.50
N ALA A 72 17.90 -13.00 -7.71
CA ALA A 72 17.87 -13.11 -6.25
C ALA A 72 16.85 -14.13 -5.75
N THR A 73 15.64 -14.15 -6.33
CA THR A 73 14.54 -14.98 -5.81
C THR A 73 14.27 -16.22 -6.65
N LYS A 74 14.90 -16.34 -7.83
CA LYS A 74 14.61 -17.35 -8.86
C LYS A 74 13.12 -17.44 -9.25
N LYS A 75 12.31 -16.45 -8.86
CA LYS A 75 10.87 -16.42 -9.16
C LYS A 75 10.64 -16.10 -10.63
N ARG A 76 9.54 -16.64 -11.17
CA ARG A 76 9.10 -16.45 -12.54
C ARG A 76 8.36 -15.13 -12.70
N TYR A 77 8.67 -14.42 -13.78
CA TYR A 77 8.03 -13.19 -14.19
C TYR A 77 7.74 -13.23 -15.69
N LYS A 78 6.66 -12.57 -16.11
CA LYS A 78 6.30 -12.37 -17.52
C LYS A 78 6.38 -10.89 -17.82
N CYS A 79 7.11 -10.55 -18.88
CA CYS A 79 7.10 -9.21 -19.42
C CYS A 79 5.75 -9.00 -20.11
N SER A 80 4.88 -8.22 -19.46
CA SER A 80 3.53 -7.96 -19.93
C SER A 80 3.28 -6.47 -20.00
N GLN A 81 2.30 -6.10 -20.80
CA GLN A 81 1.90 -4.72 -20.97
C GLN A 81 1.38 -4.17 -19.64
N TYR A 82 1.95 -3.05 -19.21
CA TYR A 82 1.54 -2.34 -18.00
C TYR A 82 0.62 -1.16 -18.37
N THR A 83 1.00 -0.40 -19.39
CA THR A 83 0.15 0.62 -20.04
C THR A 83 0.22 0.47 -21.56
N LYS A 84 -0.52 1.28 -22.34
CA LYS A 84 -0.54 1.23 -23.81
C LYS A 84 0.88 1.13 -24.44
N THR A 85 1.87 1.83 -23.90
CA THR A 85 3.23 1.86 -24.44
C THR A 85 4.27 1.16 -23.56
N THR A 86 3.96 0.91 -22.29
CA THR A 86 4.94 0.40 -21.32
C THR A 86 4.78 -1.07 -21.04
N TRP A 87 5.92 -1.74 -20.89
CA TRP A 87 6.01 -3.17 -20.60
C TRP A 87 6.89 -3.36 -19.37
N ARG A 88 6.42 -4.17 -18.42
CA ARG A 88 7.13 -4.42 -17.17
C ARG A 88 7.12 -5.92 -16.83
N TRP A 89 8.12 -6.35 -16.08
CA TRP A 89 8.16 -7.70 -15.52
C TRP A 89 7.13 -7.84 -14.40
N LYS A 90 6.01 -8.53 -14.68
CA LYS A 90 4.98 -8.87 -13.69
C LYS A 90 5.15 -10.30 -13.21
N ARG A 91 4.74 -10.58 -11.98
CA ARG A 91 4.76 -11.97 -11.47
C ARG A 91 3.81 -12.81 -12.34
N ALA A 92 4.27 -13.99 -12.71
CA ALA A 92 3.60 -14.92 -13.61
C ALA A 92 3.30 -16.25 -12.93
#